data_AF-A0ABD1L8Z3-F1
#
_entry.id   AF-A0ABD1L8Z3-F1
#
_cell.length_a   1.000
_cell.length_b   1.000
_cell.length_c   1.000
_cell.angle_alpha   90.00
_cell.angle_beta   90.00
_cell.angle_gamma   90.00
#
_symmetry.space_group_name_H-M   'P 1'
#
loop_
_entity.id
_entity.type
_entity.pdbx_description
1 polymer ?
#
loop_
_entity_poly.entity_id
_entity_poly.type
_entity_poly.pdbx_seq_one_letter_code
_entity_poly.pdbx_strand_id
1 'polypeptide(L)'
;MKGTKKLILALSVGHHAKRPIHWNIGTERQVLSIRRRHRLNVAPGVVDGVTHHIYNLGAGVDKDLINKIQDPYYLSQVAETFKSVAQAVKEFTPWTAPWVAPWVGEAGGAYNSGSKDVSHTFVNGFWYLDQLGMTSTLKHKVYCRQTLAGGNYGLLNTTTFIPKPDYYGAILWHRLMGSKVLSPGVTVLLINMSNSTTFNVSLVDDMNLYPILKTVPTRGQKTMREEYHLTPKDGNIQSDVVLLNGTPLQLTKLLDIPK
;
A
#
# COMPACT_ATOMS: atom_id res chain seq x y z
N MET A 1 23.17 13.60 15.02
CA MET A 1 22.62 12.31 14.51
C MET A 1 21.61 12.65 13.42
N LYS A 2 21.85 12.28 12.17
CA LYS A 2 20.88 12.47 11.07
C LYS A 2 19.76 11.45 11.27
N GLY A 3 18.51 11.88 11.41
CA GLY A 3 17.44 10.91 11.63
C GLY A 3 17.12 10.07 10.41
N THR A 4 16.71 8.84 10.67
CA THR A 4 16.43 7.82 9.65
C THR A 4 14.94 7.77 9.39
N LYS A 5 14.51 8.02 8.14
CA LYS A 5 13.12 7.78 7.72
C LYS A 5 12.85 6.27 7.71
N LYS A 6 11.67 5.86 8.20
CA LYS A 6 11.32 4.43 8.39
C LYS A 6 9.89 4.15 7.94
N LEU A 7 9.68 2.95 7.41
CA LEU A 7 8.36 2.37 7.18
C LEU A 7 8.14 1.29 8.25
N ILE A 8 7.12 1.47 9.07
CA ILE A 8 6.80 0.55 10.17
C ILE A 8 5.43 -0.05 9.89
N LEU A 9 5.39 -1.36 9.69
CA LEU A 9 4.15 -2.10 9.68
C LEU A 9 4.01 -2.80 11.04
N ALA A 10 2.95 -2.46 11.76
CA ALA A 10 2.67 -2.99 13.09
C ALA A 10 1.33 -3.72 13.09
N LEU A 11 1.36 -4.98 13.55
CA LEU A 11 0.16 -5.78 13.77
C LEU A 11 -0.06 -5.97 15.26
N SER A 12 -1.24 -5.58 15.75
CA SER A 12 -1.73 -5.96 17.06
C SER A 12 -2.61 -7.20 16.89
N VAL A 13 -2.18 -8.34 17.43
CA VAL A 13 -2.89 -9.61 17.23
C VAL A 13 -4.03 -9.71 18.23
N GLY A 14 -5.23 -9.31 17.82
CA GLY A 14 -6.47 -9.84 18.41
C GLY A 14 -6.58 -11.33 18.04
N HIS A 15 -6.93 -12.20 18.99
CA HIS A 15 -7.10 -13.62 18.70
C HIS A 15 -8.06 -13.78 17.51
N HIS A 16 -7.65 -14.57 16.51
CA HIS A 16 -8.28 -14.83 15.19
C HIS A 16 -7.79 -13.99 14.00
N ALA A 17 -6.75 -14.48 13.30
CA ALA A 17 -6.79 -14.74 11.85
C ALA A 17 -5.38 -15.07 11.28
N LYS A 18 -5.07 -16.36 11.18
CA LYS A 18 -4.14 -16.86 10.15
C LYS A 18 -4.81 -18.08 9.52
N ARG A 19 -5.30 -17.95 8.29
CA ARG A 19 -5.64 -19.09 7.42
C ARG A 19 -5.05 -18.84 6.03
N PRO A 20 -4.36 -19.82 5.43
CA PRO A 20 -3.92 -19.72 4.04
C PRO A 20 -5.13 -19.71 3.10
N ILE A 21 -5.03 -18.95 2.00
CA ILE A 21 -6.08 -18.85 0.97
C ILE A 21 -5.56 -19.51 -0.31
N HIS A 22 -6.35 -20.44 -0.85
CA HIS A 22 -6.19 -20.98 -2.20
C HIS A 22 -6.95 -20.08 -3.19
N TRP A 23 -6.29 -19.68 -4.28
CA TRP A 23 -6.93 -18.98 -5.40
C TRP A 23 -7.31 -19.98 -6.48
N ASN A 24 -8.61 -20.21 -6.70
CA ASN A 24 -9.12 -20.78 -7.94
C ASN A 24 -9.34 -19.64 -8.94
N ILE A 25 -8.51 -19.58 -9.98
CA ILE A 25 -8.70 -18.66 -11.10
C ILE A 25 -9.58 -19.39 -12.13
N GLY A 26 -10.89 -19.24 -12.01
CA GLY A 26 -11.88 -19.74 -12.97
C GLY A 26 -12.49 -18.60 -13.79
N THR A 27 -12.51 -18.83 -15.11
CA THR A 27 -13.25 -18.16 -16.20
C THR A 27 -12.94 -16.69 -16.54
N GLU A 28 -13.04 -16.41 -17.84
CA GLU A 28 -12.77 -15.16 -18.56
C GLU A 28 -13.46 -13.96 -17.88
N ARG A 29 -12.64 -13.00 -17.41
CA ARG A 29 -13.13 -11.80 -16.70
C ARG A 29 -13.23 -10.62 -17.65
N GLN A 30 -14.39 -9.95 -17.69
CA GLN A 30 -14.54 -8.72 -18.47
C GLN A 30 -14.29 -7.48 -17.59
N VAL A 31 -13.30 -6.67 -18.00
CA VAL A 31 -12.80 -5.51 -17.26
C VAL A 31 -12.93 -4.25 -18.13
N LEU A 32 -13.61 -3.22 -17.61
CA LEU A 32 -13.82 -1.96 -18.33
C LEU A 32 -12.92 -0.84 -17.78
N SER A 33 -12.10 -0.23 -18.64
CA SER A 33 -11.27 0.94 -18.29
C SER A 33 -12.03 2.25 -18.50
N ILE A 34 -12.08 3.12 -17.47
CA ILE A 34 -12.71 4.44 -17.57
C ILE A 34 -11.70 5.51 -18.00
N ARG A 35 -12.04 6.32 -19.02
CA ARG A 35 -11.25 7.52 -19.40
C ARG A 35 -11.95 8.87 -19.17
N ARG A 36 -13.30 8.95 -19.10
CA ARG A 36 -14.08 10.17 -18.74
C ARG A 36 -15.47 9.82 -18.18
N ARG A 37 -16.08 10.73 -17.39
CA ARG A 37 -17.44 10.65 -16.79
C ARG A 37 -18.62 10.58 -17.79
N HIS A 38 -18.39 10.28 -19.06
CA HIS A 38 -19.45 10.24 -20.06
C HIS A 38 -19.77 8.80 -20.43
N ARG A 39 -20.89 8.32 -19.87
CA ARG A 39 -21.61 7.07 -20.15
C ARG A 39 -20.89 5.78 -19.72
N LEU A 40 -21.06 5.40 -18.45
CA LEU A 40 -21.17 3.98 -18.14
C LEU A 40 -22.67 3.64 -18.03
N ASN A 41 -23.23 3.06 -19.09
CA ASN A 41 -24.47 2.29 -18.98
C ASN A 41 -24.06 0.84 -19.25
N VAL A 42 -23.51 0.18 -18.22
CA VAL A 42 -23.06 -1.21 -18.35
C VAL A 42 -24.21 -2.12 -17.96
N ALA A 43 -24.65 -3.00 -18.86
CA ALA A 43 -25.74 -3.92 -18.55
C ALA A 43 -25.36 -4.88 -17.39
N PRO A 44 -26.34 -5.36 -16.60
CA PRO A 44 -26.07 -6.33 -15.53
C PRO A 44 -25.32 -7.57 -16.04
N GLY A 45 -24.33 -8.03 -15.28
CA GLY A 45 -23.58 -9.26 -15.59
C GLY A 45 -22.56 -9.15 -16.72
N VAL A 46 -22.29 -7.95 -17.26
CA VAL A 46 -21.32 -7.76 -18.35
C VAL A 46 -19.90 -7.53 -17.86
N VAL A 47 -19.70 -6.97 -16.66
CA VAL A 47 -18.36 -6.68 -16.12
C VAL A 47 -18.20 -7.19 -14.69
N ASP A 48 -17.00 -7.68 -14.38
CA ASP A 48 -16.61 -8.13 -13.04
C ASP A 48 -15.94 -7.02 -12.22
N GLY A 49 -15.40 -6.02 -12.91
CA GLY A 49 -14.64 -4.94 -12.32
C GLY A 49 -14.49 -3.76 -13.25
N VAL A 50 -14.39 -2.58 -12.66
CA VAL A 50 -14.16 -1.33 -13.36
C VAL A 50 -12.76 -0.85 -13.03
N THR A 51 -11.91 -0.71 -14.05
CA THR A 51 -10.53 -0.26 -13.86
C THR A 51 -10.33 1.22 -14.12
N HIS A 52 -9.39 1.78 -13.38
CA HIS A 52 -8.77 3.06 -13.70
C HIS A 52 -7.26 2.97 -13.52
N HIS A 53 -6.54 3.90 -14.16
CA HIS A 53 -5.09 4.00 -14.05
C HIS A 53 -4.74 5.17 -13.13
N ILE A 54 -3.58 5.10 -12.46
CA ILE A 54 -3.16 6.20 -11.58
C ILE A 54 -1.64 6.43 -11.55
N TYR A 55 -1.26 7.70 -11.73
CA TYR A 55 0.11 8.21 -11.65
C TYR A 55 0.12 9.59 -10.99
N ASN A 56 0.14 9.62 -9.66
CA ASN A 56 -0.17 10.81 -8.88
C ASN A 56 1.05 11.59 -8.38
N LEU A 57 2.29 11.22 -8.74
CA LEU A 57 3.50 12.01 -8.41
C LEU A 57 3.96 12.96 -9.53
N GLY A 58 3.49 12.75 -10.77
CA GLY A 58 3.92 13.52 -11.94
C GLY A 58 4.79 12.74 -12.91
N ALA A 59 5.55 13.46 -13.74
CA ALA A 59 6.41 12.86 -14.77
C ALA A 59 7.69 12.27 -14.17
N GLY A 60 8.20 11.17 -14.74
CA GLY A 60 9.48 10.60 -14.32
C GLY A 60 10.68 11.56 -14.45
N VAL A 61 10.59 12.56 -15.32
CA VAL A 61 11.64 13.59 -15.51
C VAL A 61 11.54 14.76 -14.52
N ASP A 62 10.50 14.80 -13.69
CA ASP A 62 10.29 15.86 -12.72
C ASP A 62 11.36 15.83 -11.63
N LYS A 63 12.09 16.95 -11.48
CA LYS A 63 13.19 17.10 -10.51
C LYS A 63 12.67 17.22 -9.08
N ASP A 64 11.43 17.66 -8.90
CA ASP A 64 10.80 17.85 -7.58
C ASP A 64 10.10 16.59 -7.08
N LEU A 65 10.17 15.48 -7.83
CA LEU A 65 9.49 14.24 -7.46
C LEU A 65 9.94 13.69 -6.11
N ILE A 66 11.22 13.88 -5.77
CA ILE A 66 11.76 13.51 -4.45
C ILE A 66 11.13 14.32 -3.31
N ASN A 67 10.74 15.57 -3.56
CA ASN A 67 10.09 16.41 -2.54
C ASN A 67 8.62 16.02 -2.41
N LYS A 68 7.92 15.83 -3.54
CA LYS A 68 6.50 15.43 -3.60
C LYS A 68 6.24 14.11 -2.89
N ILE A 69 7.09 13.11 -3.08
CA ILE A 69 6.90 11.78 -2.48
C ILE A 69 7.10 11.75 -0.96
N GLN A 70 7.72 12.79 -0.40
CA GLN A 70 7.95 12.94 1.03
C GLN A 70 6.92 13.85 1.69
N ASP A 71 6.00 14.44 0.92
CA ASP A 71 4.96 15.33 1.41
C ASP A 71 3.66 14.54 1.64
N PRO A 72 3.24 14.33 2.91
CA PRO A 72 2.02 13.59 3.21
C PRO A 72 0.77 14.31 2.69
N TYR A 73 0.78 15.65 2.65
CA TYR A 73 -0.32 16.41 2.08
C TYR A 73 -0.45 16.13 0.60
N TYR A 74 0.67 16.14 -0.14
CA TYR A 74 0.70 15.78 -1.56
C TYR A 74 0.20 14.35 -1.81
N LEU A 75 0.70 13.36 -1.05
CA LEU A 75 0.26 11.96 -1.18
C LEU A 75 -1.24 11.79 -0.90
N SER A 76 -1.79 12.54 0.07
CA SER A 76 -3.20 12.43 0.47
C SER A 76 -4.21 12.91 -0.58
N GLN A 77 -3.81 13.79 -1.50
CA GLN A 77 -4.74 14.40 -2.49
C GLN A 77 -5.41 13.36 -3.40
N VAL A 78 -4.74 12.24 -3.65
CA VAL A 78 -5.26 11.16 -4.51
C VAL A 78 -6.46 10.43 -3.91
N ALA A 79 -6.70 10.57 -2.61
CA ALA A 79 -7.88 10.01 -1.93
C ALA A 79 -9.18 10.48 -2.59
N GLU A 80 -9.24 11.73 -3.06
CA GLU A 80 -10.43 12.27 -3.71
C GLU A 80 -10.70 11.60 -5.06
N THR A 81 -9.64 11.22 -5.78
CA THR A 81 -9.77 10.44 -7.02
C THR A 81 -10.35 9.06 -6.73
N PHE A 82 -9.83 8.36 -5.72
CA PHE A 82 -10.36 7.04 -5.33
C PHE A 82 -11.81 7.12 -4.87
N LYS A 83 -12.19 8.13 -4.08
CA LYS A 83 -13.59 8.36 -3.69
C LYS A 83 -14.49 8.62 -4.89
N SER A 84 -14.05 9.49 -5.79
CA SER A 84 -14.77 9.82 -7.03
C SER A 84 -14.97 8.59 -7.91
N VAL A 85 -13.95 7.72 -8.05
CA VAL A 85 -14.06 6.47 -8.83
C VAL A 85 -15.01 5.49 -8.15
N ALA A 86 -14.89 5.30 -6.83
CA ALA A 86 -15.80 4.43 -6.08
C ALA A 86 -17.26 4.90 -6.18
N GLN A 87 -17.48 6.22 -6.11
CA GLN A 87 -18.79 6.83 -6.30
C GLN A 87 -19.30 6.63 -7.73
N ALA A 88 -18.48 6.88 -8.75
CA ALA A 88 -18.86 6.66 -10.14
C ALA A 88 -19.23 5.19 -10.40
N VAL A 89 -18.47 4.23 -9.88
CA VAL A 89 -18.82 2.81 -9.98
C VAL A 89 -20.19 2.55 -9.35
N LYS A 90 -20.44 3.09 -8.15
CA LYS A 90 -21.74 2.95 -7.49
C LYS A 90 -22.89 3.57 -8.30
N GLU A 91 -22.69 4.74 -8.88
CA GLU A 91 -23.71 5.48 -9.64
C GLU A 91 -24.03 4.84 -10.99
N PHE A 92 -23.01 4.34 -11.69
CA PHE A 92 -23.15 3.82 -13.06
C PHE A 92 -23.29 2.31 -13.15
N THR A 93 -23.15 1.60 -12.03
CA THR A 93 -23.37 0.15 -11.96
C THR A 93 -24.31 -0.25 -10.79
N PRO A 94 -25.41 0.48 -10.52
CA PRO A 94 -26.18 0.33 -9.29
C PRO A 94 -26.85 -1.05 -9.16
N TRP A 95 -27.22 -1.68 -10.28
CA TRP A 95 -27.76 -3.04 -10.36
C TRP A 95 -26.73 -4.14 -10.07
N THR A 96 -25.44 -3.82 -10.10
CA THR A 96 -24.37 -4.77 -9.77
C THR A 96 -23.79 -4.57 -8.38
N ALA A 97 -24.25 -3.57 -7.63
CA ALA A 97 -23.84 -3.43 -6.23
C ALA A 97 -24.37 -4.64 -5.41
N PRO A 98 -23.57 -5.23 -4.51
CA PRO A 98 -22.22 -4.86 -4.08
C PRO A 98 -21.06 -5.57 -4.82
N TRP A 99 -21.34 -6.26 -5.93
CA TRP A 99 -20.44 -7.22 -6.58
C TRP A 99 -19.37 -6.55 -7.46
N VAL A 100 -19.72 -5.46 -8.15
CA VAL A 100 -18.76 -4.68 -8.94
C VAL A 100 -18.10 -3.62 -8.05
N ALA A 101 -16.78 -3.59 -8.10
CA ALA A 101 -15.97 -2.68 -7.32
C ALA A 101 -14.89 -2.03 -8.20
N PRO A 102 -14.39 -0.84 -7.81
CA PRO A 102 -13.29 -0.22 -8.52
C PRO A 102 -11.99 -1.00 -8.33
N TRP A 103 -11.24 -1.13 -9.41
CA TRP A 103 -9.93 -1.76 -9.47
C TRP A 103 -8.92 -0.72 -9.94
N VAL A 104 -7.76 -0.65 -9.30
CA VAL A 104 -6.62 0.06 -9.88
C VAL A 104 -5.98 -0.90 -10.88
N GLY A 105 -6.26 -0.71 -12.16
CA GLY A 105 -5.83 -1.61 -13.24
C GLY A 105 -4.39 -1.43 -13.67
N GLU A 106 -3.81 -0.26 -13.37
CA GLU A 106 -2.42 0.08 -13.60
C GLU A 106 -2.05 1.26 -12.68
N ALA A 107 -0.94 1.14 -11.95
CA ALA A 107 -0.47 2.21 -11.08
C ALA A 107 1.04 2.32 -11.01
N GLY A 108 1.55 3.55 -11.04
CA GLY A 108 2.92 3.88 -10.70
C GLY A 108 2.96 5.23 -9.98
N GLY A 109 4.02 5.53 -9.23
CA GLY A 109 4.14 6.85 -8.62
C GLY A 109 4.23 7.93 -9.70
N ALA A 110 5.25 7.80 -10.55
CA ALA A 110 5.50 8.70 -11.67
C ALA A 110 5.23 8.03 -13.01
N TYR A 111 4.57 8.74 -13.94
CA TYR A 111 4.39 8.27 -15.32
C TYR A 111 5.68 8.44 -16.14
N ASN A 112 5.68 8.04 -17.42
CA ASN A 112 6.87 8.03 -18.29
C ASN A 112 8.01 7.16 -17.72
N SER A 113 7.70 5.90 -17.42
CA SER A 113 8.64 4.88 -16.93
C SER A 113 9.21 5.13 -15.53
N GLY A 114 8.68 6.08 -14.77
CA GLY A 114 9.17 6.38 -13.43
C GLY A 114 10.44 7.25 -13.46
N SER A 115 10.75 7.87 -12.32
CA SER A 115 11.96 8.67 -12.18
C SER A 115 13.21 7.80 -12.02
N LYS A 116 14.26 8.16 -12.76
CA LYS A 116 15.55 7.47 -12.74
C LYS A 116 16.27 7.56 -11.40
N ASP A 117 15.91 8.50 -10.53
CA ASP A 117 16.57 8.74 -9.24
C ASP A 117 15.67 8.42 -8.04
N VAL A 118 14.37 8.15 -8.27
CA VAL A 118 13.37 7.97 -7.20
C VAL A 118 12.67 6.63 -7.30
N SER A 119 12.10 6.29 -8.46
CA SER A 119 11.11 5.21 -8.57
C SER A 119 11.65 3.79 -8.37
N HIS A 120 12.97 3.63 -8.33
CA HIS A 120 13.65 2.36 -8.11
C HIS A 120 14.25 2.22 -6.69
N THR A 121 14.02 3.19 -5.82
CA THR A 121 14.70 3.32 -4.52
C THR A 121 13.72 3.19 -3.35
N PHE A 122 14.24 3.10 -2.12
CA PHE A 122 13.47 2.92 -0.90
C PHE A 122 12.35 3.97 -0.72
N VAL A 123 12.61 5.23 -1.07
CA VAL A 123 11.63 6.33 -0.91
C VAL A 123 10.35 6.10 -1.73
N ASN A 124 10.40 5.32 -2.82
CA ASN A 124 9.22 5.00 -3.61
C ASN A 124 8.17 4.20 -2.82
N GLY A 125 8.61 3.48 -1.78
CA GLY A 125 7.76 2.74 -0.87
C GLY A 125 6.83 3.64 -0.04
N PHE A 126 7.16 4.92 0.16
CA PHE A 126 6.27 5.87 0.85
C PHE A 126 4.97 6.06 0.08
N TRP A 127 5.07 6.27 -1.23
CA TRP A 127 3.91 6.30 -2.11
C TRP A 127 3.26 4.92 -2.18
N TYR A 128 4.03 3.87 -2.47
CA TYR A 128 3.44 2.58 -2.83
C TYR A 128 2.62 1.96 -1.70
N LEU A 129 3.16 1.92 -0.47
CA LEU A 129 2.45 1.36 0.68
C LEU A 129 1.28 2.25 1.13
N ASP A 130 1.40 3.57 1.00
CA ASP A 130 0.30 4.50 1.23
C ASP A 130 -0.86 4.25 0.26
N GLN A 131 -0.57 4.07 -1.04
CA GLN A 131 -1.60 3.73 -2.02
C GLN A 131 -2.28 2.39 -1.73
N LEU A 132 -1.54 1.36 -1.32
CA LEU A 132 -2.14 0.07 -0.92
C LEU A 132 -3.06 0.22 0.30
N GLY A 133 -2.66 1.00 1.30
CA GLY A 133 -3.50 1.34 2.45
C GLY A 133 -4.76 2.10 2.08
N MET A 134 -4.60 3.18 1.30
CA MET A 134 -5.69 4.06 0.91
C MET A 134 -6.72 3.37 0.01
N THR A 135 -6.27 2.58 -0.96
CA THR A 135 -7.18 1.83 -1.86
C THR A 135 -7.94 0.75 -1.11
N SER A 136 -7.32 0.11 -0.11
CA SER A 136 -7.99 -0.84 0.78
C SER A 136 -9.13 -0.18 1.56
N THR A 137 -8.90 0.97 2.19
CA THR A 137 -9.92 1.68 2.96
C THR A 137 -11.02 2.29 2.07
N LEU A 138 -10.69 2.66 0.84
CA LEU A 138 -11.61 3.19 -0.16
C LEU A 138 -12.18 2.11 -1.09
N LYS A 139 -12.28 0.87 -0.60
CA LYS A 139 -13.03 -0.25 -1.19
C LYS A 139 -12.59 -0.69 -2.59
N HIS A 140 -11.37 -0.36 -3.00
CA HIS A 140 -10.81 -0.95 -4.22
C HIS A 140 -10.44 -2.41 -3.96
N LYS A 141 -10.75 -3.29 -4.91
CA LYS A 141 -10.57 -4.74 -4.74
C LYS A 141 -9.26 -5.27 -5.31
N VAL A 142 -8.70 -4.58 -6.29
CA VAL A 142 -7.49 -4.98 -7.01
C VAL A 142 -6.58 -3.77 -7.15
N TYR A 143 -5.28 -4.00 -7.00
CA TYR A 143 -4.24 -3.00 -7.21
C TYR A 143 -3.12 -3.57 -8.08
N CYS A 144 -3.06 -3.16 -9.34
CA CYS A 144 -2.06 -3.61 -10.31
C CYS A 144 -0.90 -2.61 -10.36
N ARG A 145 0.24 -3.00 -9.82
CA ARG A 145 1.47 -2.21 -9.85
C ARG A 145 2.14 -2.31 -11.22
N GLN A 146 2.27 -1.18 -11.90
CA GLN A 146 3.17 -1.00 -13.03
C GLN A 146 4.60 -0.85 -12.50
N THR A 147 5.51 -1.78 -12.74
CA THR A 147 5.38 -3.10 -13.40
C THR A 147 6.21 -4.13 -12.63
N LEU A 148 6.02 -5.42 -12.88
CA LEU A 148 6.91 -6.46 -12.37
C LEU A 148 8.35 -6.25 -12.88
N ALA A 149 8.51 -6.05 -14.19
CA ALA A 149 9.80 -5.78 -14.85
C ALA A 149 9.63 -4.75 -15.97
N GLY A 150 10.53 -3.77 -16.03
CA GLY A 150 10.50 -2.67 -17.01
C GLY A 150 10.42 -1.29 -16.37
N GLY A 151 11.04 -0.29 -17.02
CA GLY A 151 11.11 1.08 -16.51
C GLY A 151 11.88 1.21 -15.18
N ASN A 152 11.96 2.44 -14.68
CA ASN A 152 12.58 2.75 -13.39
C ASN A 152 11.70 2.26 -12.23
N TYR A 153 10.37 2.29 -12.38
CA TYR A 153 9.42 1.83 -11.35
C TYR A 153 9.31 0.31 -11.21
N GLY A 154 10.01 -0.47 -12.05
CA GLY A 154 9.89 -1.92 -12.11
C GLY A 154 10.30 -2.56 -10.77
N LEU A 155 9.52 -3.52 -10.30
CA LEU A 155 9.79 -4.23 -9.04
C LEU A 155 11.07 -5.07 -9.12
N LEU A 156 11.44 -5.53 -10.31
CA LEU A 156 12.67 -6.26 -10.57
C LEU A 156 13.61 -5.42 -11.44
N ASN A 157 14.91 -5.57 -11.21
CA ASN A 157 15.91 -5.15 -12.18
C ASN A 157 15.72 -5.93 -13.49
N THR A 158 15.67 -5.24 -14.62
CA THR A 158 15.35 -5.85 -15.93
C THR A 158 16.43 -6.78 -16.46
N THR A 159 17.66 -6.63 -15.99
CA THR A 159 18.81 -7.43 -16.46
C THR A 159 19.14 -8.54 -15.47
N THR A 160 19.16 -8.22 -14.18
CA THR A 160 19.60 -9.17 -13.15
C THR A 160 18.44 -9.90 -12.47
N PHE A 161 17.20 -9.47 -12.69
CA PHE A 161 16.00 -9.93 -11.96
C PHE A 161 16.08 -9.77 -10.43
N ILE A 162 17.08 -9.04 -9.92
CA ILE A 162 17.20 -8.75 -8.50
C ILE A 162 16.04 -7.83 -8.08
N PRO A 163 15.31 -8.17 -7.01
CA PRO A 163 14.23 -7.33 -6.51
C PRO A 163 14.70 -5.95 -6.03
N LYS A 164 13.91 -4.93 -6.36
CA LYS A 164 14.06 -3.55 -5.87
C LYS A 164 13.32 -3.36 -4.54
N PRO A 165 13.55 -2.26 -3.81
CA PRO A 165 12.93 -2.03 -2.49
C PRO A 165 11.40 -2.23 -2.44
N ASP A 166 10.68 -1.75 -3.44
CA ASP A 166 9.21 -1.90 -3.50
C ASP A 166 8.74 -3.34 -3.60
N TYR A 167 9.53 -4.25 -4.18
CA TYR A 167 9.18 -5.67 -4.23
C TYR A 167 9.14 -6.26 -2.82
N TYR A 168 10.12 -5.92 -1.97
CA TYR A 168 10.12 -6.34 -0.57
C TYR A 168 8.98 -5.70 0.23
N GLY A 169 8.65 -4.43 -0.07
CA GLY A 169 7.45 -3.78 0.47
C GLY A 169 6.17 -4.54 0.11
N ALA A 170 6.03 -4.96 -1.15
CA ALA A 170 4.89 -5.77 -1.62
C ALA A 170 4.82 -7.15 -0.96
N ILE A 171 5.94 -7.86 -0.82
CA ILE A 171 5.99 -9.14 -0.12
C ILE A 171 5.60 -8.98 1.35
N LEU A 172 6.13 -7.97 2.01
CA LEU A 172 5.82 -7.72 3.41
C LEU A 172 4.33 -7.41 3.58
N TRP A 173 3.76 -6.56 2.73
CA TRP A 173 2.33 -6.30 2.67
C TRP A 173 1.53 -7.60 2.45
N HIS A 174 1.91 -8.41 1.47
CA HIS A 174 1.24 -9.67 1.15
C HIS A 174 1.25 -10.68 2.30
N ARG A 175 2.36 -10.75 3.06
CA ARG A 175 2.49 -11.67 4.20
C ARG A 175 1.71 -11.20 5.45
N LEU A 176 1.56 -9.89 5.63
CA LEU A 176 1.04 -9.31 6.87
C LEU A 176 -0.41 -8.82 6.77
N MET A 177 -0.83 -8.33 5.60
CA MET A 177 -2.16 -7.74 5.41
C MET A 177 -3.17 -8.79 4.93
N GLY A 178 -4.26 -8.94 5.67
CA GLY A 178 -5.37 -9.82 5.29
C GLY A 178 -6.32 -9.19 4.25
N SER A 179 -7.24 -10.00 3.71
CA SER A 179 -8.25 -9.55 2.74
C SER A 179 -9.44 -8.80 3.35
N LYS A 180 -9.56 -8.80 4.68
CA LYS A 180 -10.59 -8.08 5.41
C LYS A 180 -10.04 -6.75 5.93
N VAL A 181 -10.56 -5.66 5.39
CA VAL A 181 -10.31 -4.32 5.93
C VAL A 181 -11.17 -4.16 7.18
N LEU A 182 -10.51 -3.94 8.32
CA LEU A 182 -11.19 -3.89 9.60
C LEU A 182 -11.83 -2.52 9.86
N SER A 183 -12.98 -2.57 10.51
CA SER A 183 -13.64 -1.49 11.23
C SER A 183 -14.52 -2.19 12.28
N PRO A 184 -14.28 -2.11 13.60
CA PRO A 184 -13.41 -1.15 14.33
C PRO A 184 -11.98 -1.63 14.64
N GLY A 185 -11.51 -2.77 14.11
CA GLY A 185 -10.13 -3.23 14.35
C GLY A 185 -9.07 -2.36 13.67
N VAL A 186 -7.94 -2.13 14.34
CA VAL A 186 -6.89 -1.20 13.87
C VAL A 186 -5.67 -1.97 13.38
N THR A 187 -5.30 -1.80 12.11
CA THR A 187 -3.95 -2.09 11.60
C THR A 187 -3.30 -0.76 11.23
N VAL A 188 -2.10 -0.48 11.74
CA VAL A 188 -1.42 0.80 11.51
C VAL A 188 -0.20 0.58 10.64
N LEU A 189 -0.21 1.19 9.45
CA LEU A 189 0.99 1.48 8.70
C LEU A 189 1.48 2.87 9.12
N LEU A 190 2.66 2.93 9.74
CA LEU A 190 3.30 4.18 10.12
C LEU A 190 4.43 4.47 9.14
N ILE A 191 4.30 5.58 8.41
CA ILE A 191 5.35 6.09 7.54
C ILE A 191 5.99 7.27 8.27
N ASN A 192 7.16 7.04 8.88
CA ASN A 192 7.92 8.12 9.48
C ASN A 192 8.72 8.83 8.40
N MET A 193 8.20 9.97 7.94
CA MET A 193 8.85 10.85 6.97
C MET A 193 9.65 12.00 7.61
N SER A 194 9.79 12.02 8.93
CA SER A 194 10.56 13.05 9.63
C SER A 194 12.05 12.72 9.70
N ASN A 195 12.87 13.69 10.09
CA ASN A 195 14.28 13.50 10.44
C ASN A 195 14.48 13.05 11.90
N SER A 196 13.48 12.43 12.54
CA SER A 196 13.60 11.81 13.88
C SER A 196 13.65 10.29 13.77
N THR A 197 14.51 9.64 14.56
CA THR A 197 14.64 8.16 14.62
C THR A 197 13.66 7.48 15.57
N THR A 198 13.00 8.25 16.43
CA THR A 198 12.18 7.77 17.53
C THR A 198 10.83 8.44 17.54
N PHE A 199 9.78 7.63 17.48
CA PHE A 199 8.39 8.02 17.65
C PHE A 199 7.74 7.10 18.67
N ASN A 200 7.19 7.68 19.73
CA ASN A 200 6.32 6.95 20.63
C ASN A 200 4.92 6.97 20.02
N VAL A 201 4.46 5.80 19.56
CA VAL A 201 3.09 5.62 19.12
C VAL A 201 2.37 4.78 20.15
N SER A 202 1.48 5.41 20.91
CA SER A 202 0.53 4.76 21.80
C SER A 202 -0.82 4.61 21.10
N LEU A 203 -1.33 3.39 21.05
CA LEU A 203 -2.72 3.13 20.71
C LEU A 203 -3.53 3.21 22.00
N VAL A 204 -4.51 4.11 22.05
CA VAL A 204 -5.46 4.22 23.15
C VAL A 204 -6.83 3.84 22.59
N ASP A 205 -7.49 2.86 23.23
CA ASP A 205 -8.86 2.48 22.90
C ASP A 205 -9.80 3.55 23.48
N ASP A 206 -10.43 4.34 22.62
CA ASP A 206 -11.21 5.53 23.01
C ASP A 206 -12.72 5.24 23.11
N MET A 207 -13.11 4.03 23.52
CA MET A 207 -14.53 3.65 23.66
C MET A 207 -15.23 4.22 24.92
N ASN A 208 -14.65 5.19 25.63
CA ASN A 208 -15.26 5.79 26.83
C ASN A 208 -15.80 7.21 26.59
N LEU A 209 -16.87 7.32 25.78
CA LEU A 209 -17.68 8.54 25.70
C LEU A 209 -18.75 8.68 26.81
N TYR A 210 -18.76 7.79 27.81
CA TYR A 210 -19.58 7.92 29.02
C TYR A 210 -18.79 7.51 30.27
N PRO A 211 -18.56 8.41 31.24
CA PRO A 211 -17.88 8.08 32.49
C PRO A 211 -18.88 7.40 33.43
N ILE A 212 -19.11 6.09 33.25
CA ILE A 212 -19.56 5.29 34.38
C ILE A 212 -18.29 4.79 35.07
N LEU A 213 -18.05 5.28 36.28
CA LEU A 213 -17.05 4.82 37.22
C LEU A 213 -17.27 3.32 37.51
N LYS A 214 -16.81 2.45 36.60
CA LYS A 214 -16.47 1.08 36.90
C LYS A 214 -14.98 0.97 36.69
N THR A 215 -14.26 0.91 37.81
CA THR A 215 -12.92 0.35 37.91
C THR A 215 -12.97 -1.09 37.40
N VAL A 216 -12.93 -1.26 36.08
CA VAL A 216 -12.54 -2.54 35.48
C VAL A 216 -11.05 -2.64 35.79
N PRO A 217 -10.59 -3.66 36.54
CA PRO A 217 -9.17 -3.88 36.68
C PRO A 217 -8.66 -4.16 35.26
N THR A 218 -7.90 -3.23 34.69
CA THR A 218 -7.10 -3.45 33.50
C THR A 218 -6.07 -4.50 33.86
N ARG A 219 -6.49 -5.76 33.80
CA ARG A 219 -5.59 -6.90 33.74
C ARG A 219 -4.65 -6.57 32.60
N GLY A 220 -3.39 -6.27 32.92
CA GLY A 220 -2.34 -5.91 31.98
C GLY A 220 -2.11 -7.05 31.00
N GLN A 221 -3.01 -7.22 30.05
CA GLN A 221 -2.77 -7.99 28.85
C GLN A 221 -1.76 -7.17 28.07
N LYS A 222 -0.49 -7.51 28.30
CA LYS A 222 0.61 -7.17 27.41
C LYS A 222 0.24 -7.74 26.05
N THR A 223 -0.43 -6.95 25.22
CA THR A 223 -0.73 -7.32 23.85
C THR A 223 0.61 -7.56 23.18
N MET A 224 0.90 -8.80 22.79
CA MET A 224 2.10 -9.08 21.99
C MET A 224 1.92 -8.38 20.65
N ARG A 225 2.81 -7.44 20.37
CA ARG A 225 2.88 -6.68 19.13
C ARG A 225 4.08 -7.16 18.33
N GLU A 226 3.84 -7.53 17.08
CA GLU A 226 4.90 -7.79 16.12
C GLU A 226 5.12 -6.52 15.29
N GLU A 227 6.39 -6.11 15.14
CA GLU A 227 6.78 -4.94 14.37
C GLU A 227 7.79 -5.31 13.29
N TYR A 228 7.55 -4.80 12.08
CA TYR A 228 8.39 -5.00 10.92
C TYR A 228 8.81 -3.64 10.39
N HIS A 229 10.10 -3.34 10.53
CA HIS A 229 10.69 -2.04 10.21
C HIS A 229 11.47 -2.16 8.92
N LEU A 230 10.96 -1.56 7.85
CA LEU A 230 11.72 -1.36 6.63
C LEU A 230 12.48 -0.04 6.74
N THR A 231 13.80 -0.12 6.56
CA THR A 231 14.69 1.05 6.62
C THR A 231 15.65 1.05 5.43
N PRO A 232 16.03 2.22 4.90
CA PRO A 232 17.03 2.28 3.86
C PRO A 232 18.43 2.00 4.41
N LYS A 233 19.29 1.40 3.60
CA LYS A 233 20.70 1.24 3.95
C LYS A 233 21.36 2.59 4.24
N ASP A 234 22.11 2.65 5.34
CA ASP A 234 22.84 3.83 5.81
C ASP A 234 21.97 5.09 6.02
N GLY A 235 20.64 4.92 6.11
CA GLY A 235 19.68 6.01 6.19
C GLY A 235 19.46 6.78 4.90
N ASN A 236 20.01 6.32 3.77
CA ASN A 236 19.83 6.95 2.47
C ASN A 236 18.50 6.55 1.83
N ILE A 237 17.50 7.41 1.86
CA ILE A 237 16.17 7.13 1.29
C ILE A 237 16.18 6.85 -0.22
N GLN A 238 17.22 7.26 -0.95
CA GLN A 238 17.42 6.92 -2.36
C GLN A 238 18.26 5.64 -2.54
N SER A 239 18.47 4.85 -1.49
CA SER A 239 19.11 3.54 -1.60
C SER A 239 18.20 2.52 -2.29
N ASP A 240 18.80 1.66 -3.11
CA ASP A 240 18.19 0.47 -3.69
C ASP A 240 18.27 -0.75 -2.75
N VAL A 241 18.89 -0.61 -1.58
CA VAL A 241 18.96 -1.64 -0.53
C VAL A 241 18.05 -1.28 0.63
N VAL A 242 17.10 -2.18 0.91
CA VAL A 242 16.19 -2.10 2.06
C VAL A 242 16.59 -3.12 3.12
N LEU A 243 16.45 -2.74 4.38
CA LEU A 243 16.71 -3.58 5.54
C LEU A 243 15.37 -3.88 6.23
N LEU A 244 15.17 -5.11 6.67
CA LEU A 244 14.10 -5.51 7.57
C LEU A 244 14.69 -5.68 8.98
N ASN A 245 14.19 -4.89 9.93
CA ASN A 245 14.67 -4.90 11.33
C ASN A 245 16.20 -4.82 11.43
N GLY A 246 16.83 -4.00 10.57
CA GLY A 246 18.28 -3.81 10.53
C GLY A 246 19.05 -4.84 9.68
N THR A 247 18.40 -5.87 9.12
CA THR A 247 19.05 -6.86 8.26
C THR A 247 18.77 -6.58 6.78
N PRO A 248 19.79 -6.43 5.92
CA PRO A 248 19.56 -6.22 4.48
C PRO A 248 18.75 -7.34 3.84
N LEU A 249 17.71 -6.98 3.09
CA LEU A 249 16.94 -7.91 2.28
C LEU A 249 17.64 -8.09 0.94
N GLN A 250 18.27 -9.25 0.78
CA GLN A 250 18.95 -9.66 -0.44
C GLN A 250 18.59 -11.10 -0.74
N LEU A 251 18.63 -11.46 -2.02
CA LEU A 251 18.46 -12.85 -2.42
C LEU A 251 19.53 -13.73 -1.77
N THR A 252 19.18 -14.97 -1.45
CA THR A 252 20.16 -15.95 -1.00
C THR A 252 21.13 -16.28 -2.14
N LYS A 253 22.20 -17.03 -1.84
CA LYS A 253 23.10 -17.56 -2.88
C LYS A 253 22.39 -18.43 -3.93
N LEU A 254 21.20 -18.95 -3.59
CA LEU A 254 20.34 -19.75 -4.46
C LEU A 254 19.27 -18.91 -5.18
N LEU A 255 19.33 -17.58 -5.06
CA LEU A 255 18.36 -16.64 -5.62
C LEU A 255 16.95 -16.69 -4.98
N ASP A 256 16.84 -17.25 -3.77
CA ASP A 256 15.58 -17.28 -3.02
C ASP A 256 15.32 -15.97 -2.28
N ILE A 257 14.05 -15.68 -2.02
CA ILE A 257 13.64 -14.60 -1.11
C ILE A 257 14.02 -14.98 0.33
N PRO A 258 14.69 -14.08 1.09
CA PRO A 258 15.05 -14.34 2.49
C PRO A 258 13.79 -14.54 3.36
N LYS A 259 13.92 -15.40 4.38
CA LYS A 259 12.82 -15.79 5.26
C LYS A 259 12.44 -14.67 6.22
#